data_AF-A0A959REI2-F1
#
_entry.id   AF-A0A959REI2-F1
#
_cell.length_a   1.000
_cell.length_b   1.000
_cell.length_c   1.000
_cell.angle_alpha   90.00
_cell.angle_beta   90.00
_cell.angle_gamma   90.00
#
_symmetry.space_group_name_H-M   'P 1'
#
loop_
_entity.id
_entity.type
_entity.pdbx_description
1 polymer ?
#
loop_
_entity_poly.entity_id
_entity_poly.type
_entity_poly.pdbx_seq_one_letter_code
_entity_poly.pdbx_strand_id
1 'polypeptide(L)' 'MNSFKNYKIGKEKFITNDSGKIESVVLSIGDYNTIIELLEDYGLGLAMQEAEIESEKEGYLNKKEALKFL' A
#
# COMPACT_ATOMS: atom_id res chain seq x y z
N MET A 1 -14.21 5.85 11.51
CA MET A 1 -14.73 4.93 10.46
C MET A 1 -13.72 4.92 9.32
N ASN A 2 -12.82 3.94 9.28
CA ASN A 2 -11.92 3.77 8.14
C ASN A 2 -12.74 3.15 7.01
N SER A 3 -13.09 3.97 6.02
CA SER A 3 -13.64 3.48 4.77
C SER A 3 -12.50 2.80 4.02
N PHE A 4 -12.42 1.48 4.11
CA PHE A 4 -11.62 0.72 3.15
C PHE A 4 -12.25 0.98 1.79
N LYS A 5 -11.61 1.82 0.97
CA LYS A 5 -11.99 2.00 -0.43
C LYS A 5 -12.00 0.61 -1.06
N ASN A 6 -13.16 0.19 -1.56
CA ASN A 6 -13.28 -1.06 -2.30
C ASN A 6 -12.65 -0.85 -3.69
N TYR A 7 -11.35 -1.11 -3.78
CA TYR A 7 -10.61 -1.07 -5.02
C TYR A 7 -11.02 -2.26 -5.90
N LYS A 8 -11.86 -2.01 -6.89
CA LYS A 8 -12.19 -2.99 -7.93
C LYS A 8 -11.16 -2.90 -9.03
N ILE A 9 -10.13 -3.74 -8.95
CA ILE A 9 -9.19 -3.97 -10.05
C ILE A 9 -9.82 -5.00 -10.99
N GLY A 10 -9.94 -4.71 -12.29
CA GLY A 10 -10.36 -5.79 -13.21
C GLY A 10 -10.86 -5.41 -14.60
N LYS A 11 -9.97 -5.61 -15.58
CA LYS A 11 -10.15 -6.42 -16.81
C LYS A 11 -8.75 -6.64 -17.40
N GLU A 12 -8.02 -7.58 -16.80
CA GLU A 12 -6.64 -7.89 -17.17
C GLU A 12 -6.59 -8.41 -18.61
N LYS A 13 -5.72 -7.82 -19.42
CA LYS A 13 -5.35 -8.36 -20.73
C LYS A 13 -3.87 -8.75 -20.68
N PHE A 14 -3.50 -9.78 -21.40
CA PHE A 14 -2.12 -10.26 -21.44
C PHE A 14 -1.51 -9.98 -22.81
N ILE A 15 -0.25 -9.57 -22.83
CA ILE A 15 0.58 -9.61 -24.04
C ILE A 15 1.39 -10.90 -23.95
N THR A 16 1.28 -11.73 -24.99
CA THR A 16 1.99 -13.00 -25.10
C THR A 16 3.00 -12.95 -26.23
N ASN A 17 4.07 -13.73 -26.12
CA ASN A 17 4.99 -13.96 -27.22
C ASN A 17 4.40 -14.91 -28.29
N ASP A 18 5.19 -15.20 -29.32
CA ASP A 18 4.88 -16.11 -30.42
C ASP A 18 4.60 -17.56 -29.98
N SER A 19 5.16 -17.98 -28.85
CA SER A 19 4.87 -19.29 -28.22
C SER A 19 3.62 -19.29 -27.31
N GLY A 20 2.92 -18.16 -27.18
CA GLY A 20 1.75 -18.02 -26.30
C GLY A 20 2.08 -17.84 -24.81
N LYS A 21 3.35 -17.64 -24.46
CA LYS A 21 3.78 -17.36 -23.08
C LYS A 21 3.51 -15.90 -22.75
N ILE A 22 2.94 -15.64 -21.58
CA ILE A 22 2.68 -14.27 -21.07
C ILE A 22 4.00 -13.56 -20.81
N GLU A 23 4.16 -12.36 -21.37
CA GLU A 23 5.32 -11.48 -21.15
C GLU A 23 4.96 -10.26 -20.32
N SER A 24 3.74 -9.73 -20.46
CA SER A 24 3.27 -8.61 -19.66
C SER A 24 1.76 -8.60 -19.44
N VAL A 25 1.35 -7.93 -18.37
CA VAL A 25 -0.04 -7.66 -18.03
C VAL A 25 -0.37 -6.23 -18.43
N VAL A 26 -1.46 -6.05 -19.14
CA VAL A 26 -2.00 -4.75 -19.51
C VAL A 26 -3.11 -4.41 -18.55
N LEU A 27 -2.91 -3.30 -17.85
CA LEU A 27 -3.84 -2.75 -16.89
C LEU A 27 -4.42 -1.45 -17.43
N SER A 28 -5.63 -1.10 -17.02
CA SER A 28 -6.09 0.28 -17.19
C SER A 28 -5.21 1.19 -16.33
N ILE A 29 -5.05 2.45 -16.73
CA ILE A 29 -4.27 3.40 -15.93
C ILE A 29 -4.87 3.60 -14.53
N GLY A 30 -6.19 3.46 -14.38
CA GLY A 30 -6.87 3.51 -13.09
C GLY A 30 -6.51 2.32 -12.19
N ASP A 31 -6.49 1.11 -12.74
CA ASP A 31 -6.07 -0.09 -12.02
C ASP A 31 -4.58 -0.02 -11.62
N TYR A 32 -3.73 0.47 -12.53
CA TYR A 32 -2.30 0.65 -12.25
C TYR A 32 -2.08 1.63 -11.09
N ASN A 33 -2.69 2.81 -11.15
CA ASN A 33 -2.57 3.81 -10.08
C ASN A 33 -3.12 3.29 -8.75
N THR A 34 -4.23 2.55 -8.79
CA THR A 34 -4.81 1.92 -7.60
C THR A 34 -3.83 0.94 -6.94
N ILE A 35 -3.11 0.15 -7.73
CA ILE A 35 -2.09 -0.78 -7.22
C ILE A 35 -0.93 -0.01 -6.59
N ILE A 36 -0.48 1.09 -7.22
CA ILE A 36 0.57 1.94 -6.66
C ILE A 36 0.14 2.53 -5.31
N GLU A 37 -1.05 3.13 -5.22
CA GLU A 37 -1.59 3.69 -3.96
C GLU A 37 -1.63 2.63 -2.85
N LEU A 38 -2.06 1.40 -3.18
CA LEU A 38 -2.08 0.30 -2.22
C LEU A 38 -0.70 -0.11 -1.71
N LEU A 39 0.30 -0.15 -2.60
CA LEU A 39 1.68 -0.48 -2.22
C LEU A 39 2.30 0.62 -1.35
N GLU A 40 2.03 1.88 -1.67
CA GLU A 40 2.49 3.03 -0.88
C GLU A 40 1.86 3.03 0.51
N ASP A 41 0.54 2.87 0.62
CA ASP A 41 -0.17 2.82 1.90
C ASP A 41 0.30 1.63 2.75
N TYR A 42 0.56 0.48 2.12
CA TYR A 42 1.09 -0.69 2.82
C TYR A 42 2.50 -0.46 3.34
N GLY A 43 3.39 0.07 2.50
CA GLY A 43 4.77 0.38 2.89
C GLY A 43 4.84 1.44 4.00
N LEU A 44 4.01 2.48 3.90
CA LEU A 44 3.87 3.49 4.96
C LEU A 44 3.38 2.86 6.26
N GLY A 45 2.38 1.97 6.19
CA GLY A 45 1.88 1.26 7.36
C GLY A 45 2.95 0.42 8.07
N LEU A 46 3.80 -0.27 7.31
CA LEU A 46 4.94 -1.01 7.87
C LEU A 46 5.96 -0.09 8.54
N ALA A 47 6.34 1.00 7.87
CA ALA A 47 7.29 1.97 8.42
C ALA A 47 6.77 2.61 9.73
N MET A 48 5.46 2.88 9.80
CA MET A 48 4.83 3.37 11.03
C MET A 48 4.88 2.34 12.16
N GLN A 49 4.65 1.05 11.86
CA GLN A 49 4.76 -0.02 12.88
C GLN A 49 6.19 -0.18 13.38
N GLU A 50 7.17 -0.14 12.49
CA GLU A 50 8.59 -0.18 12.86
C GLU A 50 8.97 1.00 13.76
N ALA A 51 8.54 2.21 13.38
CA ALA A 51 8.78 3.41 14.18
C ALA A 51 8.11 3.37 15.56
N GLU A 52 6.90 2.78 15.68
CA GLU A 52 6.25 2.58 16.98
C GLU A 52 7.07 1.63 17.88
N ILE A 53 7.59 0.53 17.32
CA ILE A 53 8.44 -0.42 18.06
C ILE A 53 9.76 0.22 18.51
N GLU A 54 10.38 1.06 17.67
CA GLU A 54 11.58 1.82 18.03
C GLU A 54 11.29 2.88 19.08
N SER A 55 10.18 3.60 18.96
CA SER A 55 9.71 4.59 19.93
C SER A 55 9.57 4.00 21.34
N GLU A 56 9.04 2.79 21.45
CA GLU A 56 8.90 2.08 22.73
C GLU A 56 10.26 1.72 23.36
N LYS A 57 11.29 1.48 22.55
CA LYS A 57 12.65 1.14 23.03
C LYS A 57 13.47 2.37 23.41
N GLU A 58 13.35 3.44 22.64
CA GLU A 58 14.17 4.65 22.78
C GLU A 58 13.50 5.72 23.67
N GLY A 59 12.25 5.52 24.08
CA GLY A 59 11.52 6.44 24.96
C GLY A 59 10.99 7.68 24.24
N TYR A 60 10.81 7.63 22.92
CA TYR A 60 10.10 8.68 22.17
C TYR A 60 8.61 8.67 22.52
N LEU A 61 7.96 9.84 22.42
CA LEU A 61 6.54 10.01 22.70
C LEU A 61 5.70 9.09 21.83
N ASN A 62 5.03 8.11 22.43
CA ASN A 62 4.11 7.27 21.69
C ASN A 62 2.87 8.08 21.27
N LYS A 63 2.10 7.56 20.30
CA LYS A 63 0.90 8.22 19.76
C LYS A 63 -0.07 8.72 20.85
N LYS A 64 -0.27 7.93 21.92
CA LYS A 64 -1.19 8.28 23.02
C LYS A 64 -0.66 9.45 23.86
N GLU A 65 0.65 9.57 24.00
CA GLU A 65 1.29 10.68 24.70
C GLU A 65 1.32 11.94 23.85
N ALA A 66 1.64 11.83 22.56
CA ALA A 66 1.63 12.95 21.62
C ALA A 66 0.24 13.62 21.54
N LEU A 67 -0.83 12.82 21.52
CA LEU A 67 -2.21 13.32 21.49
C LEU A 67 -2.64 14.08 22.76
N LYS A 68 -1.88 14.02 23.87
CA LYS A 68 -2.17 14.83 25.07
C LYS A 68 -1.71 16.29 24.95
N PHE A 69 -0.87 16.61 23.95
CA PHE A 69 -0.31 17.94 23.73
C PHE A 69 -1.02 18.71 22.60
N LEU A 70 -2.05 18.13 22.00
CA LEU A 70 -2.93 18.73 20.99
C LEU A 70 -4.30 19.05 21.59
#